data_AF-A0A355C1J6-F1
#
_entry.id   AF-A0A355C1J6-F1
#
_cell.length_a   1.000
_cell.length_b   1.000
_cell.length_c   1.000
_cell.angle_alpha   90.00
_cell.angle_beta   90.00
_cell.angle_gamma   90.00
#
_symmetry.space_group_name_H-M   'P 1'
#
loop_
_entity.id
_entity.type
_entity.pdbx_description
1 polymer ?
#
loop_
_entity_poly.entity_id
_entity_poly.type
_entity_poly.pdbx_seq_one_letter_code
_entity_poly.pdbx_strand_id
1 'polypeptide(L)' 'MATAGDTKQRLADAEEHRKIYDGIMKNSAQVGVPLTMGLAMFFTQLVLGHGWWAVLWFFATYVLVWWVAKTFFSH' A
#
# COMPACT_ATOMS: atom_id res chain seq x y z
N MET A 1 21.25 -3.80 35.41
CA MET A 1 20.13 -4.77 35.47
C MET A 1 18.87 -4.04 35.04
N ALA A 2 18.32 -4.35 33.87
CA ALA A 2 17.00 -3.84 33.48
C ALA A 2 15.96 -4.39 34.46
N THR A 3 15.11 -3.54 35.02
CA THR A 3 14.10 -3.96 35.98
C THR A 3 12.95 -4.67 35.25
N ALA A 4 12.17 -5.50 35.96
CA ALA A 4 11.01 -6.17 35.37
C ALA A 4 9.96 -5.19 34.79
N GLY A 5 9.92 -3.95 35.28
CA GLY A 5 9.10 -2.87 34.71
C GLY A 5 9.61 -2.39 33.35
N ASP A 6 10.93 -2.27 33.20
CA ASP A 6 11.60 -1.88 31.96
C ASP A 6 11.39 -2.93 30.84
N THR A 7 11.34 -4.21 31.23
CA THR A 7 11.04 -5.31 30.29
C THR A 7 9.59 -5.30 29.82
N LYS A 8 8.63 -5.00 30.70
CA LYS A 8 7.21 -4.87 30.35
C LYS A 8 6.95 -3.66 29.46
N GLN A 9 7.59 -2.53 29.74
CA GLN A 9 7.49 -1.32 28.93
C GLN A 9 8.02 -1.56 27.51
N ARG A 10 9.18 -2.22 27.38
CA ARG A 10 9.75 -2.56 26.07
C ARG A 10 8.88 -3.51 25.25
N LEU A 11 8.17 -4.43 25.89
CA LEU A 11 7.23 -5.32 25.21
C LEU A 11 6.00 -4.54 24.72
N ALA A 12 5.46 -3.64 25.54
CA ALA A 12 4.33 -2.79 25.16
C ALA A 12 4.67 -1.86 23.99
N ASP A 13 5.83 -1.19 24.04
CA ASP A 13 6.32 -0.35 22.93
C ASP A 13 6.51 -1.17 21.65
N ALA A 14 7.07 -2.38 21.75
CA ALA A 14 7.26 -3.26 20.60
C ALA A 14 5.93 -3.70 19.96
N GLU A 15 4.90 -3.99 20.76
CA GLU A 15 3.55 -4.30 20.27
C GLU A 15 2.91 -3.10 19.56
N GLU A 16 3.05 -1.90 20.12
CA GLU A 16 2.54 -0.68 19.51
C GLU A 16 3.23 -0.38 18.16
N HIS A 17 4.56 -0.48 18.11
CA HIS A 17 5.31 -0.34 16.87
C HIS A 17 4.88 -1.37 15.83
N ARG A 18 4.70 -2.64 16.22
CA ARG A 18 4.24 -3.69 15.30
C ARG A 18 2.88 -3.38 14.71
N LYS A 19 1.94 -2.91 15.53
CA LYS A 19 0.59 -2.53 15.07
C LYS A 19 0.64 -1.38 14.06
N ILE A 20 1.49 -0.38 14.30
CA ILE A 20 1.68 0.75 13.38
C ILE A 20 2.30 0.26 12.07
N TYR A 21 3.35 -0.57 12.14
CA TYR A 21 3.99 -1.15 10.96
C TYR A 21 3.01 -1.97 10.12
N ASP A 22 2.24 -2.88 10.73
CA ASP A 22 1.24 -3.70 10.02
C ASP A 22 0.17 -2.82 9.37
N GLY A 23 -0.27 -1.75 10.06
CA GLY A 23 -1.21 -0.77 9.52
C GLY A 23 -0.67 -0.03 8.29
N ILE A 24 0.55 0.49 8.38
CA ILE A 24 1.21 1.20 7.28
C ILE A 24 1.43 0.26 6.11
N MET A 25 1.94 -0.95 6.36
CA MET A 25 2.27 -1.92 5.33
C MET A 25 1.01 -2.35 4.58
N LYS A 26 -0.08 -2.65 5.31
CA LYS A 26 -1.36 -2.99 4.73
C LYS A 26 -1.95 -1.86 3.89
N ASN A 27 -1.94 -0.62 4.41
CA ASN A 27 -2.52 0.51 3.69
C ASN A 27 -1.70 0.90 2.45
N SER A 28 -0.37 0.85 2.57
CA SER A 28 0.55 1.13 1.46
C SER A 28 0.40 0.07 0.36
N ALA A 29 0.29 -1.20 0.73
CA ALA A 29 0.09 -2.29 -0.23
C ALA A 29 -1.28 -2.25 -0.91
N GLN A 30 -2.36 -2.00 -0.15
CA GLN A 30 -3.73 -2.08 -0.68
C GLN A 30 -4.17 -0.82 -1.40
N VAL A 31 -3.61 0.34 -1.09
CA VAL A 31 -4.05 1.63 -1.67
C VAL A 31 -2.91 2.34 -2.39
N GLY A 32 -1.72 2.39 -1.78
CA GLY A 32 -0.56 3.08 -2.35
C GLY A 32 -0.07 2.47 -3.65
N VAL A 33 0.18 1.15 -3.67
CA VAL A 33 0.69 0.44 -4.85
C VAL A 33 -0.27 0.50 -6.05
N PRO A 34 -1.59 0.25 -5.91
CA PRO A 34 -2.51 0.41 -7.03
C PRO A 34 -2.60 1.85 -7.55
N LEU A 35 -2.54 2.84 -6.66
CA LEU A 35 -2.60 4.25 -7.03
C LEU A 35 -1.38 4.66 -7.86
N THR A 36 -0.16 4.34 -7.42
CA THR A 36 1.06 4.73 -8.13
C THR A 36 1.15 4.06 -9.51
N MET A 37 0.78 2.78 -9.60
CA MET A 37 0.73 2.06 -10.88
C MET A 37 -0.34 2.61 -11.82
N GLY A 38 -1.52 2.94 -11.29
CA GLY A 38 -2.58 3.60 -12.06
C GLY A 38 -2.11 4.95 -12.62
N LEU A 39 -1.50 5.79 -11.79
CA LEU A 39 -0.96 7.09 -12.20
C LEU A 39 0.14 6.96 -13.27
N ALA A 40 1.03 5.98 -13.12
CA ALA A 40 2.05 5.71 -14.13
C ALA A 40 1.40 5.43 -15.50
N MET A 41 0.42 4.52 -15.54
CA MET A 41 -0.30 4.19 -16.77
C MET A 41 -1.09 5.36 -17.35
N PHE A 42 -1.69 6.19 -16.49
CA PHE A 42 -2.37 7.42 -16.90
C PHE A 42 -1.43 8.35 -17.68
N PHE A 43 -0.26 8.67 -17.11
CA PHE A 43 0.69 9.56 -17.76
C PHE A 43 1.32 8.92 -19.00
N THR A 44 1.58 7.61 -19.00
CA THR A 44 2.03 6.90 -20.22
C THR A 44 1.03 7.08 -21.36
N GLN A 45 -0.28 6.95 -21.10
CA GLN A 45 -1.30 7.11 -22.14
C GLN A 45 -1.44 8.56 -22.62
N LEU A 46 -1.22 9.54 -21.74
CA LEU A 46 -1.13 10.95 -22.15
C LEU A 46 0.04 11.17 -23.12
N VAL A 47 1.21 10.60 -22.83
CA VAL A 47 2.40 10.70 -23.70
C VAL A 47 2.18 10.02 -25.05
N LEU A 48 1.42 8.92 -25.09
CA LEU A 48 1.08 8.21 -26.33
C LEU A 48 -0.03 8.88 -27.15
N GLY A 49 -0.56 10.03 -26.72
CA GLY A 49 -1.61 10.77 -27.43
C GLY A 49 -3.03 10.24 -27.22
N HIS A 50 -3.24 9.27 -26.32
CA HIS A 50 -4.55 8.69 -26.02
C HIS A 50 -5.24 9.39 -24.84
N GLY A 51 -5.15 10.72 -24.74
CA GLY A 51 -5.54 11.45 -23.53
C GLY A 51 -6.98 11.22 -23.07
N TRP A 52 -7.92 11.04 -24.00
CA TRP A 52 -9.32 10.72 -23.67
C TRP A 52 -9.49 9.33 -23.01
N TRP A 53 -8.63 8.37 -23.39
CA TRP A 53 -8.64 7.01 -22.86
C TRP A 53 -7.75 6.83 -21.63
N ALA A 54 -6.86 7.78 -21.33
CA ALA A 54 -5.91 7.68 -20.23
C ALA A 54 -6.60 7.44 -18.87
N VAL A 55 -7.75 8.08 -18.64
CA VAL A 55 -8.55 7.88 -17.42
C VAL A 55 -9.07 6.45 -17.30
N LEU A 56 -9.50 5.84 -18.42
CA LEU A 56 -9.95 4.44 -18.40
C LEU A 56 -8.79 3.49 -18.09
N TRP A 57 -7.60 3.75 -18.64
CA TRP A 57 -6.39 2.99 -18.33
C TRP A 57 -5.93 3.14 -16.89
N PHE A 58 -6.10 4.33 -16.29
CA PHE A 58 -5.88 4.54 -14.85
C PHE A 58 -6.77 3.60 -14.03
N PHE A 59 -8.09 3.65 -14.24
CA PHE A 59 -9.04 2.86 -13.45
C PHE A 59 -8.86 1.36 -13.68
N ALA A 60 -8.65 0.93 -14.92
CA ALA A 60 -8.40 -0.47 -15.24
C ALA A 60 -7.15 -0.99 -14.52
N THR A 61 -6.05 -0.23 -14.56
CA THR A 61 -4.80 -0.58 -13.87
C THR A 61 -4.99 -0.57 -12.35
N TYR A 62 -5.66 0.45 -11.80
CA TYR A 62 -5.92 0.55 -10.37
C TYR A 62 -6.70 -0.67 -9.86
N VAL A 63 -7.82 -1.02 -10.51
CA VAL A 63 -8.66 -2.15 -10.08
C VAL A 63 -7.90 -3.47 -10.22
N LEU A 64 -7.16 -3.66 -11.31
CA LEU A 64 -6.36 -4.87 -11.53
C LEU A 64 -5.27 -5.01 -10.47
N VAL A 65 -4.48 -3.96 -10.23
CA VAL A 65 -3.40 -3.98 -9.24
C VAL A 65 -3.96 -4.07 -7.82
N TRP A 66 -5.09 -3.42 -7.53
CA TRP A 66 -5.80 -3.56 -6.26
C TRP A 66 -6.25 -5.02 -6.04
N TRP A 67 -6.81 -5.65 -7.06
CA TRP A 67 -7.21 -7.06 -6.96
C TRP A 67 -6.01 -7.97 -6.73
N VAL A 68 -4.92 -7.78 -7.46
CA VAL A 68 -3.66 -8.51 -7.25
C VAL A 68 -3.14 -8.29 -5.83
N ALA A 69 -2.98 -7.04 -5.39
CA ALA A 69 -2.52 -6.72 -4.04
C ALA A 69 -3.42 -7.35 -2.97
N LYS A 70 -4.74 -7.27 -3.14
CA LYS A 70 -5.70 -7.90 -2.24
C LYS A 70 -5.51 -9.42 -2.19
N THR A 71 -5.36 -10.08 -3.33
CA THR A 71 -5.15 -11.55 -3.36
C THR A 71 -3.83 -11.96 -2.71
N PHE A 72 -2.74 -11.26 -2.98
CA PHE A 72 -1.42 -11.60 -2.41
C PHE A 72 -1.32 -11.33 -0.90
N PHE A 73 -1.97 -10.27 -0.39
CA PHE A 73 -1.92 -9.89 1.03
C PHE A 73 -3.13 -10.36 1.86
N SER A 74 -3.99 -11.22 1.31
CA SER A 74 -5.12 -11.84 2.04
C SER A 74 -4.78 -13.20 2.68
N HIS A 75 -3.52 -13.62 2.63
CA HIS A 75 -2.97 -14.81 3.26
C HIS A 75 -2.13 -14.43 4.49
#